data_AF-A0A9P6JFW3-F1
#
_entry.id   AF-A0A9P6JFW3-F1
#
_cell.length_a   1.000
_cell.length_b   1.000
_cell.length_c   1.000
_cell.angle_alpha   90.00
_cell.angle_beta   90.00
_cell.angle_gamma   90.00
#
_symmetry.space_group_name_H-M   'P 1'
#
loop_
_entity.id
_entity.type
_entity.pdbx_description
1 polymer ?
#
loop_
_entity_poly.entity_id
_entity_poly.type
_entity_poly.pdbx_seq_one_letter_code
_entity_poly.pdbx_strand_id
1 'polypeptide(L)'
;IAAAKVKSSKSEQNTAELNLVATYIGYSYLRHAIDRNLLLAKDIYNKLEGKEATTNRNEDVQYQNLVKAYDNVVQNLTAIQEVPGVAADIKLSTEVENKLLYYKGWRCFFTATAYSKLSRHVEAFAVFDRAQTYATQIRSGLGRASNSSHDPDSFNVTEAELQEMESKIRGRKCQVHAAWYLENGQDGESMEDKMTSMVLDDTKAMDEPALMKHLDTYPTSIASKTDPKVPHLVDFPPTLQAIAAKPLFFDIAFNHMDYRFDGLAERAGHPKASQQNETGGGWFGAIWGRK
;
A
#
# COMPACT_ATOMS: atom_id res chain seq x y z
N ILE A 1 16.09 45.22 41.24
CA ILE A 1 14.84 44.75 41.89
C ILE A 1 13.87 44.39 40.78
N ALA A 2 13.76 43.09 40.46
CA ALA A 2 12.82 42.62 39.44
C ALA A 2 11.43 42.56 40.07
N ALA A 3 10.51 43.42 39.61
CA ALA A 3 9.13 43.41 40.06
C ALA A 3 8.43 42.16 39.51
N ALA A 4 8.25 41.15 40.37
CA ALA A 4 7.38 40.02 40.08
C ALA A 4 5.95 40.57 39.94
N LYS A 5 5.46 40.63 38.71
CA LYS A 5 4.09 41.06 38.40
C LYS A 5 3.17 39.94 38.86
N VAL A 6 2.70 40.03 40.10
CA VAL A 6 1.70 39.11 40.67
C VAL A 6 0.42 39.27 39.84
N LYS A 7 0.22 38.36 38.88
CA LYS A 7 -1.07 38.25 38.21
C LYS A 7 -2.07 37.78 39.27
N SER A 8 -3.14 38.55 39.46
CA SER A 8 -4.25 38.17 40.32
C SER A 8 -4.89 36.89 39.75
N SER A 9 -5.14 35.87 40.59
CA SER A 9 -5.81 34.62 40.22
C SER A 9 -7.10 34.85 39.39
N LYS A 10 -7.85 35.92 39.71
CA LYS A 10 -9.04 36.34 38.94
C LYS A 10 -8.70 36.82 37.52
N SER A 11 -7.58 37.52 37.35
CA SER A 11 -7.12 37.94 36.01
C SER A 11 -6.68 36.74 35.18
N GLU A 12 -6.09 35.72 35.79
CA GLU A 12 -5.67 34.50 35.09
C GLU A 12 -6.88 33.66 34.66
N GLN A 13 -7.87 33.51 35.53
CA GLN A 13 -9.16 32.88 35.21
C GLN A 13 -9.86 33.59 34.05
N ASN A 14 -10.00 34.91 34.11
CA ASN A 14 -10.61 35.69 33.04
C ASN A 14 -9.87 35.51 31.70
N THR A 15 -8.53 35.46 31.70
CA THR A 15 -7.77 35.21 30.47
C THR A 15 -7.98 33.79 29.93
N ALA A 16 -8.12 32.79 30.81
CA ALA A 16 -8.40 31.42 30.39
C ALA A 16 -9.80 31.29 29.76
N GLU A 17 -10.81 31.93 30.37
CA GLU A 17 -12.18 31.97 29.83
C GLU A 17 -12.22 32.66 28.45
N LEU A 18 -11.56 33.81 28.31
CA LEU A 18 -11.48 34.51 27.02
C LEU A 18 -10.78 33.66 25.95
N ASN A 19 -9.71 32.96 26.30
CA ASN A 19 -9.02 32.06 25.38
C ASN A 19 -9.93 30.89 24.97
N LEU A 20 -10.69 30.29 25.89
CA LEU A 20 -11.64 29.23 25.58
C LEU A 20 -12.71 29.71 24.59
N VAL A 21 -13.28 30.89 24.82
CA VAL A 21 -14.26 31.50 23.89
C VAL A 21 -13.63 31.74 22.52
N ALA A 22 -12.40 32.29 22.47
CA ALA A 22 -11.70 32.51 21.21
C ALA A 22 -11.44 31.20 20.44
N THR A 23 -11.00 30.15 21.14
CA THR A 23 -10.79 28.81 20.56
C THR A 23 -12.09 28.22 20.01
N TYR A 24 -13.19 28.34 20.76
CA TYR A 24 -14.49 27.85 20.31
C TYR A 24 -15.02 28.60 19.07
N ILE A 25 -14.86 29.93 19.04
CA ILE A 25 -15.22 30.73 17.86
C ILE A 25 -14.37 30.33 16.65
N GLY A 26 -13.07 30.14 16.84
CA GLY A 26 -12.15 29.69 15.79
C GLY A 26 -12.55 28.32 15.22
N TYR A 27 -12.84 27.36 16.09
CA TYR A 27 -13.35 26.04 15.70
C TYR A 27 -14.67 26.14 14.91
N SER A 28 -15.62 26.92 15.41
CA SER A 28 -16.94 27.09 14.79
C SER A 28 -16.83 27.75 13.41
N TYR A 29 -15.94 28.74 13.27
CA TYR A 29 -15.63 29.37 12.00
C TYR A 29 -15.09 28.36 10.97
N LEU A 30 -14.11 27.53 11.36
CA LEU A 30 -13.53 26.51 10.49
C LEU A 30 -14.58 25.49 10.05
N ARG A 31 -15.45 25.07 10.98
CA ARG A 31 -16.55 24.15 10.68
C ARG A 31 -17.52 24.72 9.66
N HIS A 32 -18.00 25.95 9.84
CA HIS A 32 -18.86 26.61 8.86
C HIS A 32 -18.15 26.85 7.52
N ALA A 33 -16.85 27.10 7.52
CA ALA A 33 -16.07 27.21 6.29
C ALA A 33 -16.01 25.88 5.52
N ILE A 34 -15.92 24.74 6.22
CA ILE A 34 -16.03 23.41 5.62
C ILE A 34 -17.41 23.23 4.99
N ASP A 35 -18.50 23.47 5.73
CA ASP A 35 -19.87 23.30 5.23
C ASP A 35 -20.12 24.13 3.97
N ARG A 36 -19.72 25.40 3.99
CA ARG A 36 -19.81 26.30 2.84
C ARG A 36 -19.06 25.74 1.62
N ASN A 37 -17.83 25.26 1.82
CA ASN A 37 -17.02 24.72 0.72
C ASN A 37 -17.61 23.41 0.17
N LEU A 38 -18.21 22.57 1.02
CA LEU A 38 -18.91 21.35 0.58
C LEU A 38 -20.18 21.66 -0.21
N LEU A 39 -20.96 22.67 0.19
CA LEU A 39 -22.11 23.14 -0.57
C LEU A 39 -21.69 23.69 -1.94
N LEU A 40 -20.59 24.46 -1.99
CA LEU A 40 -20.02 24.96 -3.24
C LEU A 40 -19.52 23.81 -4.13
N ALA A 41 -18.85 22.81 -3.56
CA ALA A 41 -18.43 21.61 -4.29
C ALA A 41 -19.63 20.84 -4.87
N LYS A 42 -20.71 20.70 -4.09
CA LYS A 42 -21.95 20.05 -4.53
C LYS A 42 -22.63 20.79 -5.67
N ASP A 43 -22.69 22.12 -5.62
CA ASP A 43 -23.22 22.94 -6.70
C ASP A 43 -22.40 22.76 -8.00
N ILE A 44 -21.08 22.83 -7.91
CA ILE A 44 -20.19 22.61 -9.06
C ILE A 44 -20.36 21.18 -9.62
N TYR A 45 -20.42 20.16 -8.75
CA TYR A 45 -20.61 18.78 -9.16
C TYR A 45 -21.93 18.55 -9.88
N ASN A 46 -23.03 19.14 -9.40
CA ASN A 46 -24.35 19.04 -10.05
C ASN A 46 -24.36 19.68 -11.45
N LYS A 47 -23.61 20.77 -11.63
CA LYS A 47 -23.43 21.41 -12.94
C LYS A 47 -22.65 20.51 -13.90
N LEU A 48 -21.60 19.85 -13.41
CA LEU A 48 -20.78 18.90 -14.17
C LEU A 48 -21.55 17.62 -14.58
N GLU A 49 -22.41 17.07 -13.72
CA GLU A 49 -23.19 15.85 -14.04
C GLU A 49 -24.45 16.10 -14.89
N GLY A 50 -24.67 17.33 -15.38
CA GLY A 50 -25.68 17.59 -16.41
C GLY A 50 -27.10 17.83 -15.91
N LYS A 51 -27.30 18.36 -14.70
CA LYS A 51 -28.61 18.95 -14.35
C LYS A 51 -28.82 20.35 -14.96
N GLU A 52 -27.75 21.02 -15.42
CA GLU A 52 -27.81 22.27 -16.19
C GLU A 52 -26.67 22.30 -17.22
N ALA A 53 -26.92 21.79 -18.43
CA ALA A 53 -25.92 21.71 -19.49
C ALA A 53 -25.53 23.12 -20.01
N THR A 54 -24.30 23.56 -19.75
CA THR A 54 -23.68 24.69 -20.46
C THR A 54 -22.33 24.27 -21.06
N THR A 55 -22.29 24.22 -22.39
CA THR A 55 -21.13 24.18 -23.31
C THR A 55 -19.76 23.77 -22.74
N ASN A 56 -19.20 22.69 -23.31
CA ASN A 56 -17.90 22.03 -23.10
C ASN A 56 -16.66 22.87 -22.72
N ARG A 57 -16.60 24.19 -22.98
CA ARG A 57 -15.44 25.03 -22.66
C ARG A 57 -15.28 25.37 -21.17
N ASN A 58 -16.31 25.16 -20.35
CA ASN A 58 -16.27 25.48 -18.91
C ASN A 58 -16.02 24.26 -18.00
N GLU A 59 -16.01 23.03 -18.54
CA GLU A 59 -15.88 21.82 -17.71
C GLU A 59 -14.52 21.73 -17.01
N ASP A 60 -13.41 22.01 -17.71
CA ASP A 60 -12.07 21.98 -17.12
C ASP A 60 -11.95 22.97 -15.95
N VAL A 61 -12.48 24.18 -16.13
CA VAL A 61 -12.51 25.21 -15.10
C VAL A 61 -13.39 24.77 -13.92
N GLN A 62 -14.50 24.08 -14.19
CA GLN A 62 -15.36 23.53 -13.16
C GLN A 62 -14.67 22.40 -12.37
N TYR A 63 -13.95 21.48 -13.02
CA TYR A 63 -13.16 20.47 -12.31
C TYR A 63 -12.05 21.09 -11.46
N GLN A 64 -11.36 22.12 -11.97
CA GLN A 64 -10.37 22.86 -11.18
C GLN A 64 -11.00 23.54 -9.96
N ASN A 65 -12.16 24.18 -10.12
CA ASN A 65 -12.88 24.81 -9.03
C ASN A 65 -13.39 23.78 -8.01
N LEU A 66 -13.82 22.60 -8.47
CA LEU A 66 -14.22 21.49 -7.62
C LEU A 66 -13.05 20.98 -6.79
N VAL A 67 -11.89 20.76 -7.41
CA VAL A 67 -10.65 20.37 -6.72
C VAL A 67 -10.25 21.43 -5.69
N LYS A 68 -10.29 22.72 -6.04
CA LYS A 68 -10.03 23.83 -5.11
C LYS A 68 -10.99 23.85 -3.92
N ALA A 69 -12.28 23.55 -4.13
CA ALA A 69 -13.25 23.49 -3.05
C ALA A 69 -12.89 22.39 -2.03
N TYR A 70 -12.55 21.19 -2.50
CA TYR A 70 -12.06 20.11 -1.63
C TYR A 70 -10.69 20.40 -1.01
N ASP A 71 -9.81 21.11 -1.71
CA ASP A 71 -8.53 21.56 -1.16
C ASP A 71 -8.73 22.48 0.05
N ASN A 72 -9.64 23.46 -0.07
CA ASN A 72 -10.00 24.33 1.05
C ASN A 72 -10.63 23.54 2.21
N VAL A 73 -11.42 22.50 1.95
CA VAL A 73 -11.94 21.59 3.00
C VAL A 73 -10.79 20.90 3.73
N VAL A 74 -9.82 20.36 2.98
CA VAL A 74 -8.64 19.70 3.55
C VAL A 74 -7.81 20.69 4.39
N GLN A 75 -7.61 21.92 3.92
CA GLN A 75 -6.91 22.97 4.67
C GLN A 75 -7.64 23.31 5.98
N ASN A 76 -8.97 23.52 5.94
CA ASN A 76 -9.75 23.82 7.13
C ASN A 76 -9.76 22.66 8.14
N LEU A 77 -9.85 21.40 7.68
CA LEU A 77 -9.76 20.23 8.56
C LEU A 77 -8.36 20.10 9.21
N THR A 78 -7.31 20.43 8.46
CA THR A 78 -5.94 20.49 9.00
C THR A 78 -5.84 21.57 10.07
N ALA A 79 -6.42 22.75 9.83
CA ALA A 79 -6.48 23.82 10.83
C ALA A 79 -7.29 23.41 12.08
N ILE A 80 -8.35 22.59 11.94
CA ILE A 80 -9.10 22.05 13.09
C ILE A 80 -8.21 21.14 13.95
N GLN A 81 -7.32 20.34 13.36
CA GLN A 81 -6.40 19.50 14.13
C GLN A 81 -5.43 20.32 15.00
N GLU A 82 -5.13 21.56 14.59
CA GLU A 82 -4.24 22.48 15.29
C GLU A 82 -4.95 23.30 16.40
N VAL A 83 -6.29 23.22 16.48
CA VAL A 83 -7.07 23.94 17.51
C VAL A 83 -6.75 23.39 18.91
N PRO A 84 -6.40 24.25 19.88
CA PRO A 84 -6.15 23.82 21.26
C PRO A 84 -7.30 22.99 21.84
N GLY A 85 -6.98 21.83 22.40
CA GLY A 85 -7.94 20.90 23.00
C GLY A 85 -8.42 19.78 22.07
N VAL A 86 -8.33 19.94 20.73
CA VAL A 86 -8.75 18.88 19.79
C VAL A 86 -7.86 17.64 19.91
N ALA A 87 -6.54 17.81 19.99
CA ALA A 87 -5.61 16.69 20.17
C ALA A 87 -5.76 15.97 21.53
N ALA A 88 -6.34 16.63 22.54
CA ALA A 88 -6.62 16.02 23.84
C ALA A 88 -7.91 15.18 23.83
N ASP A 89 -8.85 15.50 22.96
CA ASP A 89 -10.05 14.70 22.72
C ASP A 89 -9.76 13.64 21.65
N ILE A 90 -9.42 12.43 22.11
CA ILE A 90 -9.07 11.30 21.24
C ILE A 90 -10.18 10.97 20.24
N LYS A 91 -11.45 11.08 20.67
CA LYS A 91 -12.60 10.75 19.81
C LYS A 91 -12.70 11.78 18.69
N LEU A 92 -12.73 13.07 19.03
CA LEU A 92 -12.80 14.15 18.06
C LEU A 92 -11.58 14.15 17.12
N SER A 93 -10.38 13.97 17.67
CA SER A 93 -9.13 13.89 16.89
C SER A 93 -9.20 12.77 15.83
N THR A 94 -9.70 11.59 16.21
CA THR A 94 -9.85 10.45 15.29
C THR A 94 -10.91 10.72 14.22
N GLU A 95 -12.06 11.31 14.59
CA GLU A 95 -13.10 11.69 13.64
C GLU A 95 -12.60 12.71 12.62
N VAL A 96 -11.90 13.76 13.07
CA VAL A 96 -11.30 14.78 12.21
C VAL A 96 -10.24 14.18 11.27
N GLU A 97 -9.39 13.28 11.78
CA GLU A 97 -8.39 12.59 10.96
C GLU A 97 -9.05 11.73 9.86
N ASN A 98 -10.06 10.94 10.20
CA ASN A 98 -10.80 10.15 9.22
C ASN A 98 -11.49 11.02 8.17
N LYS A 99 -12.12 12.14 8.59
CA LYS A 99 -12.75 13.09 7.66
C LYS A 99 -11.72 13.79 6.76
N LEU A 100 -10.53 14.08 7.29
CA LEU A 100 -9.41 14.62 6.52
C LEU A 100 -8.94 13.65 5.43
N LEU A 101 -8.76 12.37 5.77
CA LEU A 101 -8.42 11.33 4.79
C LEU A 101 -9.53 11.16 3.75
N TYR A 102 -10.79 11.23 4.17
CA TYR A 102 -11.96 11.11 3.29
C TYR A 102 -11.96 12.19 2.20
N TYR A 103 -11.77 13.46 2.58
CA TYR A 103 -11.74 14.55 1.61
C TYR A 103 -10.42 14.65 0.83
N LYS A 104 -9.29 14.13 1.35
CA LYS A 104 -8.09 13.89 0.55
C LYS A 104 -8.38 12.86 -0.57
N GLY A 105 -9.14 11.81 -0.26
CA GLY A 105 -9.65 10.83 -1.23
C GLY A 105 -10.47 11.49 -2.34
N TRP A 106 -11.49 12.27 -1.99
CA TRP A 106 -12.32 12.99 -2.96
C TRP A 106 -11.54 14.00 -3.81
N ARG A 107 -10.62 14.76 -3.20
CA ARG A 107 -9.74 15.68 -3.95
C ARG A 107 -8.92 14.93 -5.00
N CYS A 108 -8.34 13.78 -4.64
CA CYS A 108 -7.63 12.91 -5.58
C CYS A 108 -8.57 12.37 -6.66
N PHE A 109 -9.78 11.91 -6.31
CA PHE A 109 -10.78 11.43 -7.26
C PHE A 109 -11.12 12.46 -8.35
N PHE A 110 -11.40 13.71 -7.97
CA PHE A 110 -11.71 14.76 -8.93
C PHE A 110 -10.49 15.21 -9.75
N THR A 111 -9.31 15.22 -9.14
CA THR A 111 -8.05 15.48 -9.86
C THR A 111 -7.79 14.41 -10.92
N ALA A 112 -7.97 13.14 -10.57
CA ALA A 112 -7.83 12.01 -11.50
C ALA A 112 -8.88 12.06 -12.62
N THR A 113 -10.12 12.45 -12.30
CA THR A 113 -11.17 12.64 -13.30
C THR A 113 -10.79 13.73 -14.31
N ALA A 114 -10.20 14.84 -13.86
CA ALA A 114 -9.69 15.88 -14.75
C ALA A 114 -8.54 15.38 -15.64
N TYR A 115 -7.60 14.58 -15.11
CA TYR A 115 -6.55 13.96 -15.94
C TYR A 115 -7.11 12.98 -16.98
N SER A 116 -8.13 12.19 -16.63
CA SER A 116 -8.80 11.29 -17.57
C SER A 116 -9.43 12.05 -18.74
N LYS A 117 -9.99 13.24 -18.51
CA LYS A 117 -10.56 14.09 -19.57
C LYS A 117 -9.50 14.67 -20.52
N LEU A 118 -8.26 14.79 -20.04
CA LEU A 118 -7.10 15.24 -20.83
C LEU A 118 -6.35 14.07 -21.50
N SER A 119 -6.94 12.86 -21.56
CA SER A 119 -6.32 11.63 -22.08
C SER A 119 -5.00 11.24 -21.39
N ARG A 120 -4.77 11.72 -20.15
CA ARG A 120 -3.61 11.35 -19.33
C ARG A 120 -3.95 10.16 -18.44
N HIS A 121 -4.18 9.01 -19.08
CA HIS A 121 -4.75 7.83 -18.43
C HIS A 121 -3.86 7.23 -17.35
N VAL A 122 -2.54 7.19 -17.57
CA VAL A 122 -1.58 6.62 -16.61
C VAL A 122 -1.57 7.45 -15.33
N GLU A 123 -1.50 8.78 -15.45
CA GLU A 123 -1.54 9.68 -14.30
C GLU A 123 -2.90 9.66 -13.61
N ALA A 124 -4.00 9.62 -14.37
CA ALA A 124 -5.33 9.47 -13.81
C ALA A 124 -5.45 8.19 -12.97
N PHE A 125 -4.98 7.05 -13.50
CA PHE A 125 -5.03 5.77 -12.80
C PHE A 125 -4.19 5.79 -11.50
N ALA A 126 -2.98 6.34 -11.56
CA ALA A 126 -2.11 6.48 -10.39
C ALA A 126 -2.75 7.35 -9.29
N VAL A 127 -3.40 8.46 -9.68
CA VAL A 127 -4.08 9.34 -8.71
C VAL A 127 -5.35 8.68 -8.14
N PHE A 128 -6.10 7.90 -8.94
CA PHE A 128 -7.20 7.09 -8.41
C PHE A 128 -6.71 6.03 -7.41
N ASP A 129 -5.55 5.43 -7.65
CA ASP A 129 -4.95 4.48 -6.72
C ASP A 129 -4.57 5.14 -5.38
N ARG A 130 -4.07 6.38 -5.46
CA ARG A 130 -3.84 7.20 -4.26
C ARG A 130 -5.14 7.49 -3.50
N ALA A 131 -6.24 7.77 -4.20
CA ALA A 131 -7.55 7.94 -3.57
C ALA A 131 -8.02 6.66 -2.87
N GLN A 132 -7.84 5.50 -3.49
CA GLN A 132 -8.15 4.19 -2.91
C GLN A 132 -7.32 3.92 -1.65
N THR A 133 -6.06 4.33 -1.64
CA THR A 133 -5.19 4.20 -0.45
C THR A 133 -5.79 4.93 0.75
N TYR A 134 -6.32 6.14 0.59
CA TYR A 134 -6.98 6.86 1.69
C TYR A 134 -8.25 6.14 2.16
N ALA A 135 -9.06 5.59 1.25
CA ALA A 135 -10.24 4.80 1.60
C ALA A 135 -9.88 3.57 2.45
N THR A 136 -8.82 2.85 2.06
CA THR A 136 -8.34 1.67 2.79
C THR A 136 -7.78 2.02 4.17
N GLN A 137 -7.11 3.17 4.33
CA GLN A 137 -6.66 3.67 5.63
C GLN A 137 -7.84 3.90 6.58
N ILE A 138 -8.88 4.61 6.12
CA ILE A 138 -10.10 4.85 6.91
C ILE A 138 -10.75 3.52 7.30
N ARG A 139 -10.86 2.58 6.36
CA ARG A 139 -11.44 1.25 6.62
C ARG A 139 -10.69 0.48 7.68
N SER A 140 -9.36 0.53 7.65
CA SER A 140 -8.53 -0.16 8.65
C SER A 140 -8.78 0.39 10.06
N GLY A 141 -9.12 1.68 10.19
CA GLY A 141 -9.45 2.33 11.46
C GLY A 141 -10.90 2.14 11.92
N LEU A 142 -11.86 1.95 10.98
CA LEU A 142 -13.30 1.91 11.31
C LEU A 142 -13.76 0.59 11.98
N GLY A 143 -12.98 -0.49 11.87
CA GLY A 143 -13.35 -1.81 12.41
C GLY A 143 -14.64 -2.38 11.79
N ARG A 144 -15.06 -3.59 12.21
CA ARG A 144 -16.28 -4.25 11.68
C ARG A 144 -17.60 -3.71 12.26
N ALA A 145 -17.56 -2.66 13.09
CA ALA A 145 -18.68 -2.23 13.90
C ALA A 145 -18.71 -0.70 14.04
N SER A 146 -19.11 0.01 13.00
CA SER A 146 -19.52 1.42 13.12
C SER A 146 -20.87 1.62 12.43
N ASN A 147 -21.93 1.16 13.10
CA ASN A 147 -23.29 1.66 12.85
C ASN A 147 -23.46 2.96 13.64
N SER A 148 -22.65 3.98 13.33
CA SER A 148 -22.87 5.31 13.90
C SER A 148 -24.06 5.96 13.20
N SER A 149 -25.08 6.33 13.96
CA SER A 149 -26.15 7.21 13.51
C SER A 149 -25.54 8.47 12.89
N HIS A 150 -26.12 8.95 11.79
CA HIS A 150 -25.71 10.18 11.13
C HIS A 150 -26.01 11.36 12.06
N ASP A 151 -25.03 11.78 12.85
CA ASP A 151 -25.05 13.04 13.57
C ASP A 151 -24.51 14.11 12.62
N PRO A 152 -25.34 15.08 12.16
CA PRO A 152 -24.87 16.16 11.29
C PRO A 152 -23.80 17.04 11.96
N ASP A 153 -23.66 16.95 13.30
CA ASP A 153 -22.66 17.70 14.05
C ASP A 153 -21.32 16.99 14.23
N SER A 154 -21.21 15.71 13.86
CA SER A 154 -19.98 14.93 14.01
C SER A 154 -19.14 14.91 12.72
N PHE A 155 -17.82 14.78 12.88
CA PHE A 155 -16.89 14.55 11.77
C PHE A 155 -16.81 13.09 11.33
N ASN A 156 -17.69 12.23 11.84
CA ASN A 156 -17.69 10.81 11.49
C ASN A 156 -17.89 10.59 9.97
N VAL A 157 -17.20 9.57 9.45
CA VAL A 157 -17.35 9.06 8.09
C VAL A 157 -18.10 7.74 8.21
N THR A 158 -19.33 7.72 7.73
CA THR A 158 -20.18 6.53 7.78
C THR A 158 -19.66 5.46 6.82
N GLU A 159 -19.96 4.19 7.12
CA GLU A 159 -19.61 3.08 6.23
C GLU A 159 -20.26 3.25 4.84
N ALA A 160 -21.47 3.81 4.77
CA ALA A 160 -22.16 4.08 3.50
C ALA A 160 -21.42 5.14 2.65
N GLU A 161 -20.99 6.24 3.27
CA GLU A 161 -20.20 7.28 2.58
C GLU A 161 -18.86 6.73 2.06
N LEU A 162 -18.22 5.85 2.84
CA LEU A 162 -16.96 5.21 2.46
C LEU A 162 -17.15 4.23 1.30
N GLN A 163 -18.19 3.39 1.36
CA GLN A 163 -18.54 2.47 0.27
C GLN A 163 -18.89 3.20 -1.02
N GLU A 164 -19.60 4.34 -0.94
CA GLU A 164 -19.89 5.17 -2.11
C GLU A 164 -18.60 5.67 -2.77
N MET A 165 -17.66 6.20 -1.98
CA MET A 165 -16.39 6.70 -2.49
C MET A 165 -15.60 5.59 -3.19
N GLU A 166 -15.49 4.41 -2.58
CA GLU A 166 -14.78 3.28 -3.18
C GLU A 166 -15.44 2.75 -4.45
N SER A 167 -16.78 2.67 -4.46
CA SER A 167 -17.53 2.27 -5.64
C SER A 167 -17.27 3.21 -6.81
N LYS A 168 -17.30 4.52 -6.55
CA LYS A 168 -16.97 5.55 -7.55
C LYS A 168 -15.53 5.48 -8.02
N ILE A 169 -14.56 5.33 -7.11
CA ILE A 169 -13.14 5.17 -7.47
C ILE A 169 -12.96 3.94 -8.36
N ARG A 170 -13.51 2.79 -7.98
CA ARG A 170 -13.42 1.55 -8.76
C ARG A 170 -14.04 1.72 -10.15
N GLY A 171 -15.24 2.28 -10.22
CA GLY A 171 -15.93 2.53 -11.48
C GLY A 171 -15.12 3.42 -12.43
N ARG A 172 -14.54 4.52 -11.91
CA ARG A 172 -13.68 5.40 -12.72
C ARG A 172 -12.35 4.75 -13.10
N LYS A 173 -11.70 3.98 -12.22
CA LYS A 173 -10.49 3.22 -12.57
C LYS A 173 -10.75 2.28 -13.75
N CYS A 174 -11.87 1.53 -13.72
CA CYS A 174 -12.25 0.67 -14.83
C CYS A 174 -12.49 1.46 -16.12
N GLN A 175 -13.15 2.61 -16.05
CA GLN A 175 -13.37 3.48 -17.22
C GLN A 175 -12.06 3.99 -17.83
N VAL A 176 -11.12 4.49 -17.01
CA VAL A 176 -9.81 4.95 -17.48
C VAL A 176 -9.01 3.80 -18.09
N HIS A 177 -9.02 2.64 -17.45
CA HIS A 177 -8.30 1.46 -17.94
C HIS A 177 -8.85 0.99 -19.30
N ALA A 178 -10.18 0.98 -19.46
CA ALA A 178 -10.81 0.67 -20.74
C ALA A 178 -10.49 1.73 -21.81
N ALA A 179 -10.53 3.02 -21.47
CA ALA A 179 -10.19 4.11 -22.38
C ALA A 179 -8.73 3.99 -22.87
N TRP A 180 -7.80 3.71 -21.96
CA TRP A 180 -6.40 3.47 -22.30
C TRP A 180 -6.23 2.27 -23.24
N TYR A 181 -6.93 1.16 -23.00
CA TYR A 181 -6.90 0.01 -23.92
C TYR A 181 -7.48 0.32 -25.29
N LEU A 182 -8.52 1.16 -25.38
CA LEU A 182 -9.09 1.55 -26.68
C LEU A 182 -8.14 2.44 -27.48
N GLU A 183 -7.39 3.33 -26.81
CA GLU A 183 -6.41 4.21 -27.44
C GLU A 183 -5.11 3.47 -27.81
N ASN A 184 -4.58 2.63 -26.91
CA ASN A 184 -3.28 1.98 -27.08
C ASN A 184 -3.37 0.54 -27.63
N GLY A 185 -4.54 -0.10 -27.57
CA GLY A 185 -4.75 -1.47 -28.02
C GLY A 185 -4.94 -1.62 -29.54
N GLN A 186 -4.94 -0.53 -30.30
CA GLN A 186 -4.99 -0.55 -31.76
C GLN A 186 -3.61 -0.76 -32.42
N ASP A 187 -2.51 -0.54 -31.70
CA ASP A 187 -1.14 -0.62 -32.24
C ASP A 187 -0.51 -2.03 -32.21
N GLY A 188 -1.22 -3.04 -31.70
CA GLY A 188 -0.71 -4.42 -31.63
C GLY A 188 -1.76 -5.44 -32.05
N GLU A 189 -1.68 -5.92 -33.30
CA GLU A 189 -2.54 -6.90 -33.97
C GLU A 189 -4.04 -6.66 -33.68
N SER A 190 -4.77 -6.16 -34.68
CA SER A 190 -6.18 -5.77 -34.54
C SER A 190 -6.94 -6.80 -33.69
N MET A 191 -7.86 -6.37 -32.82
CA MET A 191 -8.78 -7.28 -32.13
C MET A 191 -9.41 -8.28 -33.14
N GLU A 192 -9.55 -7.88 -34.40
CA GLU A 192 -9.96 -8.72 -35.53
C GLU A 192 -8.95 -9.82 -35.88
N ASP A 193 -7.63 -9.56 -35.85
CA ASP A 193 -6.58 -10.56 -36.03
C ASP A 193 -6.57 -11.57 -34.87
N LYS A 194 -6.78 -11.11 -33.63
CA LYS A 194 -6.89 -12.01 -32.46
C LYS A 194 -8.20 -12.78 -32.41
N MET A 195 -9.29 -12.19 -32.87
CA MET A 195 -10.59 -12.85 -32.96
C MET A 195 -10.65 -13.83 -34.14
N THR A 196 -9.90 -13.57 -35.22
CA THR A 196 -9.69 -14.55 -36.29
C THR A 196 -8.68 -15.63 -35.91
N SER A 197 -7.72 -15.35 -35.02
CA SER A 197 -6.84 -16.37 -34.43
C SER A 197 -7.52 -17.20 -33.34
N MET A 198 -8.62 -16.71 -32.75
CA MET A 198 -9.52 -17.52 -31.91
C MET A 198 -10.26 -18.52 -32.78
N VAL A 199 -9.56 -19.60 -33.11
CA VAL A 199 -10.12 -20.75 -33.78
C VAL A 199 -11.07 -21.45 -32.81
N LEU A 200 -12.37 -21.21 -32.96
CA LEU A 200 -13.47 -21.92 -32.29
C LEU A 200 -13.67 -23.35 -32.83
N ASP A 201 -12.63 -23.98 -33.39
CA ASP A 201 -12.67 -25.42 -33.63
C ASP A 201 -12.34 -26.13 -32.32
N ASP A 202 -13.34 -26.82 -31.77
CA ASP A 202 -13.20 -27.72 -30.61
C ASP A 202 -12.04 -28.71 -30.77
N THR A 203 -11.61 -28.98 -32.00
CA THR A 203 -10.51 -29.90 -32.31
C THR A 203 -9.12 -29.33 -32.04
N LYS A 204 -8.90 -28.01 -32.19
CA LYS A 204 -7.60 -27.36 -31.87
C LYS A 204 -7.55 -26.86 -30.42
N ALA A 205 -8.71 -26.53 -29.85
CA ALA A 205 -8.88 -26.18 -28.44
C ALA A 205 -8.48 -27.32 -27.47
N MET A 206 -8.42 -28.56 -27.96
CA MET A 206 -7.97 -29.74 -27.21
C MET A 206 -6.46 -29.95 -27.27
N ASP A 207 -5.72 -29.18 -28.07
CA ASP A 207 -4.27 -29.33 -28.26
C ASP A 207 -3.45 -28.22 -27.56
N GLU A 208 -4.10 -27.32 -26.80
CA GLU A 208 -3.39 -26.34 -25.98
C GLU A 208 -2.52 -27.04 -24.90
N PRO A 209 -1.31 -26.54 -24.61
CA PRO A 209 -0.46 -27.08 -23.54
C PRO A 209 -1.14 -26.91 -22.17
N ALA A 210 -0.66 -27.58 -21.12
CA ALA A 210 -1.20 -27.36 -19.77
C ALA A 210 -1.09 -25.87 -19.35
N LEU A 211 -2.13 -25.36 -18.68
CA LEU A 211 -2.22 -23.95 -18.24
C LEU A 211 -0.96 -23.46 -17.51
N MET A 212 -0.37 -24.33 -16.69
CA MET A 212 0.87 -24.03 -15.95
C MET A 212 2.04 -23.57 -16.84
N LYS A 213 2.09 -23.96 -18.12
CA LYS A 213 3.18 -23.59 -19.04
C LYS A 213 3.02 -22.20 -19.67
N HIS A 214 1.85 -21.57 -19.53
CA HIS A 214 1.53 -20.33 -20.26
C HIS A 214 0.65 -19.38 -19.44
N LEU A 215 0.96 -19.21 -18.14
CA LEU A 215 0.19 -18.34 -17.22
C LEU A 215 0.16 -16.85 -17.63
N ASP A 216 1.10 -16.42 -18.47
CA ASP A 216 1.19 -15.04 -18.95
C ASP A 216 0.28 -14.75 -20.15
N THR A 217 -0.32 -15.78 -20.75
CA THR A 217 -1.20 -15.70 -21.91
C THR A 217 -2.61 -16.14 -21.52
N TYR A 218 -3.63 -15.40 -21.96
CA TYR A 218 -5.02 -15.81 -21.73
C TYR A 218 -5.33 -17.09 -22.53
N PRO A 219 -5.70 -18.21 -21.90
CA PRO A 219 -5.96 -19.47 -22.59
C PRO A 219 -7.26 -19.38 -23.40
N THR A 220 -7.29 -19.96 -24.61
CA THR A 220 -8.52 -20.04 -25.39
C THR A 220 -9.43 -21.18 -24.94
N SER A 221 -8.84 -22.26 -24.42
CA SER A 221 -9.54 -23.39 -23.82
C SER A 221 -8.70 -24.01 -22.71
N ILE A 222 -9.33 -24.37 -21.60
CA ILE A 222 -8.66 -25.15 -20.55
C ILE A 222 -9.08 -26.62 -20.59
N ALA A 223 -9.79 -27.08 -21.62
CA ALA A 223 -10.35 -28.43 -21.65
C ALA A 223 -9.24 -29.50 -21.82
N SER A 224 -9.37 -30.61 -21.09
CA SER A 224 -8.46 -31.74 -21.23
C SER A 224 -8.80 -32.63 -22.43
N LYS A 225 -7.76 -33.15 -23.08
CA LYS A 225 -7.84 -34.15 -24.18
C LYS A 225 -8.67 -35.39 -23.81
N THR A 226 -8.68 -35.77 -22.54
CA THR A 226 -9.34 -37.00 -22.08
C THR A 226 -10.78 -36.80 -21.64
N ASP A 227 -11.09 -35.62 -21.07
CA ASP A 227 -12.44 -35.27 -20.62
C ASP A 227 -12.64 -33.75 -20.75
N PRO A 228 -13.54 -33.30 -21.64
CA PRO A 228 -13.84 -31.88 -21.82
C PRO A 228 -14.33 -31.16 -20.57
N LYS A 229 -14.87 -31.89 -19.57
CA LYS A 229 -15.34 -31.32 -18.31
C LYS A 229 -14.24 -31.08 -17.29
N VAL A 230 -13.06 -31.67 -17.51
CA VAL A 230 -11.92 -31.57 -16.59
C VAL A 230 -10.89 -30.60 -17.16
N PRO A 231 -10.51 -29.55 -16.41
CA PRO A 231 -9.53 -28.59 -16.90
C PRO A 231 -8.10 -29.15 -16.92
N HIS A 232 -7.36 -28.95 -18.00
CA HIS A 232 -5.95 -29.34 -18.19
C HIS A 232 -5.00 -28.33 -17.54
N LEU A 233 -5.01 -28.30 -16.21
CA LEU A 233 -4.17 -27.37 -15.44
C LEU A 233 -2.70 -27.76 -15.47
N VAL A 234 -2.41 -29.06 -15.41
CA VAL A 234 -1.07 -29.65 -15.32
C VAL A 234 -1.00 -30.95 -16.11
N ASP A 235 0.18 -31.29 -16.62
CA ASP A 235 0.42 -32.60 -17.23
C ASP A 235 0.54 -33.67 -16.13
N PHE A 236 -0.35 -34.67 -16.17
CA PHE A 236 -0.32 -35.80 -15.24
C PHE A 236 -0.35 -37.15 -15.98
N PRO A 237 0.54 -38.10 -15.66
CA PRO A 237 1.62 -38.01 -14.69
C PRO A 237 2.71 -37.00 -15.13
N PRO A 238 3.38 -36.31 -14.17
CA PRO A 238 4.37 -35.30 -14.50
C PRO A 238 5.55 -35.93 -15.24
N THR A 239 6.04 -35.22 -16.26
CA THR A 239 7.26 -35.64 -16.97
C THR A 239 8.47 -35.51 -16.03
N LEU A 240 9.24 -36.59 -15.86
CA LEU A 240 10.45 -36.57 -15.03
C LEU A 240 11.47 -35.64 -15.68
N GLN A 241 11.89 -34.61 -14.94
CA GLN A 241 12.93 -33.67 -15.36
C GLN A 241 14.11 -33.77 -14.40
N ALA A 242 15.34 -33.67 -14.93
CA ALA A 242 16.53 -33.62 -14.11
C ALA A 242 16.52 -32.32 -13.29
N ILE A 243 16.49 -32.43 -11.97
CA ILE A 243 16.65 -31.29 -11.06
C ILE A 243 18.14 -31.12 -10.79
N ALA A 244 18.65 -29.90 -10.91
CA ALA A 244 20.01 -29.58 -10.49
C ALA A 244 20.12 -29.85 -8.98
N ALA A 245 20.77 -30.96 -8.61
CA ALA A 245 21.11 -31.21 -7.22
C ALA A 245 22.14 -30.16 -6.78
N LYS A 246 21.99 -29.64 -5.57
CA LYS A 246 22.99 -28.73 -4.99
C LYS A 246 24.38 -29.37 -5.12
N PRO A 247 25.40 -28.64 -5.61
CA PRO A 247 26.75 -29.17 -5.68
C PRO A 247 27.19 -29.56 -4.27
N LEU A 248 27.83 -30.73 -4.18
CA LEU A 248 28.28 -31.27 -2.91
C LEU A 248 29.45 -30.41 -2.40
N PHE A 249 29.24 -29.67 -1.31
CA PHE A 249 30.27 -28.82 -0.70
C PHE A 249 30.73 -29.46 0.60
N PHE A 250 32.00 -29.85 0.66
CA PHE A 250 32.62 -30.34 1.89
C PHE A 250 33.22 -29.17 2.65
N ASP A 251 32.83 -28.98 3.91
CA ASP A 251 33.52 -28.07 4.81
C ASP A 251 34.85 -28.68 5.26
N ILE A 252 35.90 -28.41 4.47
CA ILE A 252 37.26 -28.85 4.77
C ILE A 252 37.95 -28.01 5.86
N ALA A 253 37.40 -26.84 6.22
CA ALA A 253 38.02 -25.97 7.22
C ALA A 253 37.97 -26.61 8.61
N PHE A 254 36.94 -27.41 8.88
CA PHE A 254 36.84 -28.20 10.11
C PHE A 254 38.02 -29.16 10.29
N ASN A 255 38.52 -29.77 9.22
CA ASN A 255 39.66 -30.70 9.28
C ASN A 255 40.97 -30.01 9.68
N HIS A 256 41.04 -28.68 9.56
CA HIS A 256 42.21 -27.87 9.89
C HIS A 256 42.08 -27.17 11.24
N MET A 257 41.00 -27.40 11.99
CA MET A 257 40.92 -26.94 13.38
C MET A 257 41.78 -27.83 14.27
N ASP A 258 43.05 -27.45 14.38
CA ASP A 258 43.98 -28.00 15.35
C ASP A 258 43.86 -27.22 16.67
N TYR A 259 43.28 -27.87 17.67
CA TYR A 259 43.39 -27.40 19.04
C TYR A 259 44.84 -27.66 19.46
N ARG A 260 45.68 -26.62 19.46
CA ARG A 260 47.09 -26.71 19.91
C ARG A 260 47.17 -27.16 21.37
N PHE A 261 47.05 -28.47 21.62
CA PHE A 261 47.13 -29.07 22.94
C PHE A 261 48.57 -28.99 23.48
N ASP A 262 49.57 -28.94 22.61
CA ASP A 262 50.98 -28.81 22.97
C ASP A 262 51.29 -27.49 23.71
N GLY A 263 50.52 -26.42 23.43
CA GLY A 263 50.65 -25.13 24.11
C GLY A 263 49.89 -25.02 25.43
N LEU A 264 49.04 -26.02 25.78
CA LEU A 264 48.32 -26.03 27.06
C LEU A 264 49.29 -26.27 28.21
N ALA A 265 50.31 -27.12 28.04
CA ALA A 265 51.33 -27.36 29.06
C ALA A 265 52.20 -26.10 29.32
N GLU A 266 52.55 -25.35 28.26
CA GLU A 266 53.24 -24.06 28.40
C GLU A 266 52.36 -22.99 29.05
N ARG A 267 51.05 -22.97 28.78
CA ARG A 267 50.08 -22.05 29.42
C ARG A 267 49.70 -22.44 30.85
N ALA A 268 49.78 -23.72 31.21
CA ALA A 268 49.51 -24.23 32.55
C ALA A 268 50.67 -24.01 33.54
N GLY A 269 51.77 -23.35 33.12
CA GLY A 269 52.83 -22.90 34.02
C GLY A 269 53.77 -24.00 34.54
N HIS A 270 53.79 -25.19 33.91
CA HIS A 270 54.76 -26.21 34.27
C HIS A 270 56.12 -25.92 33.60
N PRO A 271 57.21 -25.76 34.36
CA PRO A 271 58.52 -25.46 33.80
C PRO A 271 59.05 -26.64 32.98
N LYS A 272 59.67 -26.32 31.83
CA LYS A 272 60.43 -27.27 31.00
C LYS A 272 61.48 -27.95 31.88
N ALA A 273 61.29 -29.24 32.17
CA ALA A 273 62.38 -30.08 32.66
C ALA A 273 63.46 -30.10 31.56
N SER A 274 64.59 -29.47 31.86
CA SER A 274 65.73 -29.37 30.96
C SER A 274 66.45 -30.72 30.95
N GLN A 275 66.50 -31.31 29.75
CA GLN A 275 67.53 -32.16 29.18
C GLN A 275 68.34 -33.08 30.10
N GLN A 276 68.32 -34.38 29.79
CA GLN A 276 69.53 -35.19 29.89
C GLN A 276 69.79 -35.88 28.54
N ASN A 277 70.82 -35.39 27.86
CA ASN A 277 71.56 -36.14 26.86
C ASN A 277 72.17 -37.36 27.56
N GLU A 278 71.67 -38.55 27.26
CA GLU A 278 72.46 -39.77 27.34
C GLU A 278 72.68 -40.30 25.92
N THR A 279 73.78 -39.85 25.35
CA THR A 279 74.51 -40.60 24.33
C THR A 279 75.15 -41.81 25.01
N GLY A 280 74.61 -43.01 24.81
CA GLY A 280 75.29 -44.23 25.27
C GLY A 280 74.48 -45.54 25.21
N GLY A 281 74.53 -46.24 24.07
CA GLY A 281 74.65 -47.71 24.04
C GLY A 281 73.39 -48.59 23.99
N GLY A 282 73.40 -49.58 23.08
CA GLY A 282 72.56 -50.80 23.11
C GLY A 282 71.38 -50.78 22.13
N TRP A 283 71.52 -51.17 20.85
CA TRP A 283 71.50 -52.58 20.41
C TRP A 283 70.59 -53.45 21.30
N PHE A 284 69.26 -53.39 21.11
CA PHE A 284 68.28 -54.50 21.19
C PHE A 284 66.87 -53.89 21.10
N GLY A 285 66.16 -54.12 19.99
CA GLY A 285 64.77 -53.65 19.86
C GLY A 285 64.24 -53.47 18.45
N ALA A 286 65.02 -53.81 17.42
CA ALA A 286 64.47 -54.12 16.10
C ALA A 286 63.76 -55.48 16.14
N ILE A 287 62.61 -55.58 16.82
CA ILE A 287 61.74 -56.77 16.77
C ILE A 287 60.29 -56.30 16.95
N TRP A 288 59.43 -56.63 15.98
CA TRP A 288 57.97 -56.38 15.85
C TRP A 288 57.59 -54.98 15.33
N GLY A 289 57.28 -54.72 14.05
CA GLY A 289 56.82 -55.58 12.95
C GLY A 289 55.33 -55.38 12.67
N ARG A 290 55.03 -54.82 11.48
CA ARG A 290 53.81 -54.99 10.63
C ARG A 290 52.43 -54.72 11.30
N LYS A 291 51.53 -53.91 10.74
CA LYS A 291 50.91 -53.94 9.40
C LYS A 291 50.23 -52.59 9.15
#